data_AF-A0A6N6KX05-F1
#
_entry.id   AF-A0A6N6KX05-F1
#
_cell.length_a   1.000
_cell.length_b   1.000
_cell.length_c   1.000
_cell.angle_alpha   90.00
_cell.angle_beta   90.00
_cell.angle_gamma   90.00
#
_symmetry.space_group_name_H-M   'P 1'
#
loop_
_entity.id
_entity.type
_entity.pdbx_description
1 polymer ?
#
loop_
_entity_poly.entity_id
_entity_poly.type
_entity_poly.pdbx_seq_one_letter_code
_entity_poly.pdbx_strand_id
1 'polypeptide(L)'
;MKVYLDRNYCIRWSAACESCFANHLTSGTMDTTDCVLDVVEDDDPAITFVMRDRDGERKLLVVDDSNWADAYDSWMLLYEKQQATQ
;
A
#
# COMPACT_ATOMS: atom_id res chain seq x y z
N MET A 1 6.66 10.10 0.31
CA MET A 1 7.12 9.03 -0.62
C MET A 1 5.96 8.51 -1.48
N LYS A 2 6.21 8.04 -2.71
CA LYS A 2 5.22 7.33 -3.57
C LYS A 2 5.67 5.90 -3.90
N VAL A 3 4.80 4.92 -3.68
CA VAL A 3 5.04 3.50 -3.97
C VAL A 3 4.06 3.01 -5.01
N TYR A 4 4.54 2.46 -6.13
CA TYR A 4 3.72 1.90 -7.18
C TYR A 4 3.69 0.37 -7.07
N LEU A 5 2.48 -0.19 -6.99
CA LEU A 5 2.28 -1.63 -6.88
C LEU A 5 1.28 -2.14 -7.91
N ASP A 6 1.49 -3.37 -8.36
CA ASP A 6 0.51 -4.13 -9.15
C ASP A 6 0.37 -5.54 -8.56
N ARG A 7 -0.80 -5.79 -7.94
CA ARG A 7 -1.12 -7.05 -7.26
C ARG A 7 -1.28 -8.23 -8.22
N ASN A 8 -1.30 -7.98 -9.53
CA ASN A 8 -1.34 -9.02 -10.55
C ASN A 8 0.04 -9.64 -10.84
N TYR A 9 1.14 -8.99 -10.42
CA TYR A 9 2.49 -9.55 -10.54
C TYR A 9 2.84 -10.50 -9.38
N CYS A 10 2.08 -10.49 -8.29
CA CYS A 10 2.29 -11.38 -7.16
C CYS A 10 1.25 -12.51 -7.15
N ILE A 11 1.72 -13.75 -7.04
CA ILE A 11 0.86 -14.95 -6.98
C ILE A 11 0.28 -15.22 -5.59
N ARG A 12 0.69 -14.47 -4.56
CA ARG A 12 0.26 -14.68 -3.18
C ARG A 12 -1.24 -14.39 -3.02
N TRP A 13 -1.90 -15.09 -2.12
CA TRP A 13 -3.29 -14.85 -1.73
C TRP A 13 -3.45 -13.55 -0.92
N SER A 14 -4.65 -12.97 -0.89
CA SER A 14 -4.89 -11.62 -0.35
C SER A 14 -4.43 -11.42 1.10
N ALA A 15 -4.62 -12.41 1.98
CA ALA A 15 -4.17 -12.29 3.36
C ALA A 15 -2.64 -12.19 3.48
N ALA A 16 -1.89 -12.85 2.58
CA ALA A 16 -0.45 -12.67 2.53
C ALA A 16 -0.04 -11.29 2.00
N CYS A 17 -0.87 -10.63 1.16
CA CYS A 17 -0.60 -9.25 0.74
C CYS A 17 -0.68 -8.29 1.94
N GLU A 18 -1.67 -8.45 2.82
CA GLU A 18 -1.77 -7.68 4.07
C GLU A 18 -0.52 -7.84 4.93
N SER A 19 -0.07 -9.08 5.17
CA SER A 19 1.15 -9.32 5.94
C SER A 19 2.41 -8.75 5.28
N CYS A 20 2.55 -8.88 3.96
CA CYS A 20 3.66 -8.27 3.21
C CYS A 20 3.66 -6.75 3.36
N PHE A 21 2.49 -6.11 3.20
CA PHE A 21 2.34 -4.67 3.36
C PHE A 21 2.75 -4.21 4.75
N ALA A 22 2.24 -4.85 5.80
CA ALA A 22 2.58 -4.52 7.19
C ALA A 22 4.08 -4.68 7.47
N ASN A 23 4.72 -5.70 6.90
CA ASN A 23 6.17 -5.89 6.99
C ASN A 23 6.94 -4.75 6.31
N HIS A 24 6.56 -4.37 5.09
CA HIS A 24 7.22 -3.27 4.39
C HIS A 24 7.03 -1.93 5.11
N LEU A 25 5.84 -1.70 5.68
CA LEU A 25 5.53 -0.49 6.43
C LEU A 25 6.36 -0.39 7.73
N THR A 26 6.60 -1.52 8.40
CA THR A 26 7.39 -1.57 9.65
C THR A 26 8.89 -1.57 9.43
N SER A 27 9.38 -2.25 8.39
CA SER A 27 10.80 -2.29 8.08
C SER A 27 11.31 -0.98 7.47
N GLY A 28 10.40 -0.15 6.93
CA GLY A 28 10.74 1.05 6.16
C GLY A 28 11.45 0.74 4.84
N THR A 29 11.53 -0.54 4.46
CA THR A 29 12.17 -0.99 3.22
C THR A 29 11.10 -1.34 2.20
N MET A 30 10.83 -0.37 1.33
CA MET A 30 10.05 -0.57 0.10
C MET A 30 11.03 -0.92 -1.01
N ASP A 31 11.42 -2.20 -1.11
CA ASP A 31 12.25 -2.66 -2.22
C ASP A 31 11.37 -3.05 -3.41
N THR A 32 11.84 -2.79 -4.64
CA THR A 32 11.17 -3.20 -5.89
C THR A 32 11.24 -4.72 -6.07
N THR A 33 10.46 -5.43 -5.26
CA THR A 33 10.35 -6.89 -5.25
C THR A 33 8.88 -7.29 -5.25
N ASP A 34 8.59 -8.47 -5.80
CA ASP A 34 7.25 -9.04 -5.91
C ASP A 34 6.24 -8.12 -6.63
N CYS A 35 5.31 -7.49 -5.88
CA CYS A 35 4.26 -6.63 -6.41
C CYS A 35 4.64 -5.14 -6.46
N VAL A 36 5.80 -4.75 -5.92
CA VAL A 36 6.28 -3.36 -5.95
C VAL A 36 7.01 -3.12 -7.25
N LEU A 37 6.47 -2.22 -8.08
CA LEU A 37 6.99 -1.90 -9.39
C LEU A 37 8.02 -0.77 -9.34
N ASP A 38 7.76 0.24 -8.52
CA ASP A 38 8.59 1.44 -8.44
C ASP A 38 8.40 2.14 -7.10
N VAL A 39 9.44 2.85 -6.66
CA VAL A 39 9.43 3.68 -5.45
C VAL A 39 10.07 5.01 -5.79
N VAL A 40 9.27 6.07 -5.63
CA VAL A 40 9.67 7.43 -5.91
C VAL A 40 9.70 8.18 -4.59
N GLU A 41 10.90 8.54 -4.16
CA GLU A 41 11.06 9.46 -3.03
C GLU A 41 10.55 10.85 -3.42
N ASP A 42 9.75 11.43 -2.55
CA ASP A 42 9.34 12.83 -2.62
C ASP A 42 9.43 13.43 -1.20
N ASP A 43 9.46 14.76 -1.11
CA ASP A 43 9.56 15.48 0.17
C ASP A 43 8.25 15.43 0.99
N ASP A 44 7.29 14.58 0.62
CA ASP A 44 6.01 14.42 1.33
C ASP A 44 6.17 13.49 2.54
N PRO A 45 5.80 13.93 3.76
CA PRO A 45 5.84 13.08 4.95
C PRO A 45 4.87 11.89 4.87
N ALA A 46 3.83 11.95 4.02
CA ALA A 46 2.94 10.83 3.79
C ALA A 46 3.51 9.85 2.74
N ILE A 47 3.15 8.58 2.88
CA ILE A 47 3.43 7.53 1.90
C ILE A 47 2.16 7.32 1.06
N THR A 48 2.25 7.56 -0.24
CA THR A 48 1.15 7.28 -1.17
C THR A 48 1.39 5.98 -1.90
N PHE A 49 0.52 5.00 -1.68
CA PHE A 49 0.49 3.75 -2.43
C PHE A 49 -0.46 3.88 -3.63
N VAL A 50 0.11 3.73 -4.82
CA VAL A 50 -0.60 3.68 -6.09
C VAL A 50 -0.70 2.23 -6.52
N MET A 51 -1.87 1.64 -6.34
CA MET A 51 -2.06 0.19 -6.47
C MET A 51 -2.94 -0.13 -7.66
N ARG A 52 -2.50 -1.04 -8.51
CA ARG A 52 -3.41 -1.76 -9.41
C ARG A 52 -3.84 -3.04 -8.72
N ASP A 53 -5.13 -3.12 -8.41
CA ASP A 53 -5.68 -4.26 -7.69
C ASP A 53 -6.16 -5.35 -8.68
N ARG A 54 -6.49 -6.53 -8.16
CA ARG A 54 -6.93 -7.71 -8.91
C ARG A 54 -8.32 -7.55 -9.52
N ASP A 55 -9.11 -6.62 -9.01
CA ASP A 55 -10.37 -6.18 -9.63
C ASP A 55 -10.12 -5.33 -10.90
N GLY A 56 -8.86 -5.00 -11.19
CA GLY A 56 -8.46 -4.17 -12.32
C GLY A 56 -8.54 -2.67 -12.05
N GLU A 57 -9.05 -2.26 -10.89
CA GLU A 57 -9.14 -0.87 -10.50
C GLU A 57 -7.82 -0.33 -9.99
N ARG A 58 -7.65 0.99 -10.15
CA ARG A 58 -6.54 1.73 -9.56
C ARG A 58 -6.97 2.30 -8.23
N LYS A 59 -6.31 1.88 -7.15
CA LYS A 59 -6.55 2.32 -5.78
C LYS A 59 -5.43 3.26 -5.34
N LEU A 60 -5.82 4.35 -4.68
CA LEU A 60 -4.91 5.28 -4.03
C LEU A 60 -5.11 5.17 -2.53
N LEU A 61 -4.03 4.83 -1.81
CA LEU A 61 -4.02 4.75 -0.36
C LEU A 61 -2.95 5.69 0.16
N VAL A 62 -3.32 6.62 1.02
CA VAL A 62 -2.39 7.58 1.64
C VAL A 62 -2.17 7.17 3.09
N VAL A 63 -0.92 6.92 3.48
CA VAL A 63 -0.55 6.53 4.84
C VAL A 63 0.29 7.63 5.46
N ASP A 64 -0.10 8.10 6.64
CA ASP A 64 0.61 9.09 7.44
C ASP A 64 0.58 8.70 8.93
N ASP A 65 1.22 9.50 9.78
CA ASP A 65 1.30 9.23 11.22
C ASP A 65 -0.06 9.08 11.91
N SER A 66 -1.12 9.71 11.37
CA SER A 66 -2.47 9.67 11.96
C SER A 66 -3.21 8.36 11.70
N ASN A 67 -2.84 7.65 10.64
CA ASN A 67 -3.53 6.43 10.20
C ASN A 67 -2.57 5.23 10.05
N TRP A 68 -1.31 5.38 10.44
CA TRP A 68 -0.29 4.34 10.35
C TRP A 68 -0.72 3.03 11.03
N ALA A 69 -1.35 3.11 12.22
CA ALA A 69 -1.85 1.95 12.94
C ALA A 69 -2.98 1.23 12.19
N ASP A 70 -3.89 1.98 11.57
CA ASP A 70 -4.96 1.43 10.75
C ASP A 70 -4.39 0.75 9.49
N ALA A 71 -3.36 1.37 8.87
CA ALA A 71 -2.68 0.81 7.70
C ALA A 71 -1.92 -0.50 8.02
N TYR A 72 -1.33 -0.58 9.22
CA TYR A 72 -0.66 -1.78 9.71
C TYR A 72 -1.64 -2.92 10.00
N ASP A 73 -2.81 -2.61 10.57
CA ASP A 73 -3.83 -3.62 10.92
C ASP A 73 -4.54 -4.17 9.67
N SER A 74 -4.99 -3.29 8.77
CA SER A 74 -5.45 -3.68 7.43
C SER A 74 -5.43 -2.49 6.47
N TRP A 75 -4.60 -2.57 5.44
CA TRP A 75 -4.53 -1.53 4.42
C TRP A 75 -5.80 -1.48 3.57
N MET A 76 -6.51 -2.62 3.41
CA MET A 76 -7.78 -2.66 2.69
C MET A 76 -8.88 -1.92 3.46
N LEU A 77 -9.01 -2.13 4.77
CA LEU A 77 -10.00 -1.42 5.58
C LEU A 77 -9.70 0.09 5.64
N LEU A 78 -8.42 0.47 5.72
CA LEU A 78 -8.03 1.86 5.63
C LEU A 78 -8.42 2.46 4.26
N TYR A 79 -8.19 1.73 3.16
CA TYR A 79 -8.61 2.16 1.83
C TYR A 79 -10.12 2.41 1.77
N GLU A 80 -10.94 1.47 2.25
CA GLU A 80 -12.40 1.61 2.28
C GLU A 80 -12.83 2.84 3.10
N LYS A 81 -12.20 3.07 4.25
CA LYS A 81 -12.42 4.25 5.11
C LYS A 81 -12.08 5.56 4.39
N GLN A 82 -10.99 5.58 3.63
CA GLN A 82 -10.60 6.75 2.83
C GLN A 82 -11.58 7.01 1.68
N GLN A 83 -12.06 5.97 1.00
CA GLN A 83 -13.05 6.10 -0.07
C GLN A 83 -14.40 6.60 0.46
N ALA A 84 -14.82 6.19 1.67
CA ALA A 84 -16.07 6.64 2.27
C ALA A 84 -16.05 8.12 2.70
N THR A 85 -14.88 8.75 2.76
CA THR A 85 -14.69 10.14 3.19
C THR A 85 -14.51 11.09 1.99
N GLN A 86 -14.50 10.58 0.76
CA GLN A 86 -14.47 11.35 -0.50
C GLN A 86 -15.88 11.62 -1.02
#